data_AF-A0A2U1JGF6-F1
#
_entry.id   AF-A0A2U1JGF6-F1
#
_cell.length_a   1.000
_cell.length_b   1.000
_cell.length_c   1.000
_cell.angle_alpha   90.00
_cell.angle_beta   90.00
_cell.angle_gamma   90.00
#
_symmetry.space_group_name_H-M   'P 1'
#
loop_
_entity.id
_entity.type
_entity.pdbx_description
1 polymer ?
#
loop_
_entity_poly.entity_id
_entity_poly.type
_entity_poly.pdbx_seq_one_letter_code
_entity_poly.pdbx_strand_id
1 'polypeptide(L)'
;MERSYENYVQKVKNAKETIEVLENELYHIRKKLQSNRSNNELIQELITVTLNMSSTVNELEHCQSVLDKRNNLIHRINESKYY
;
A
#
# COMPACT_ATOMS: atom_id res chain seq x y z
N MET A 1 -8.03 -8.46 -21.87
CA MET A 1 -6.84 -8.45 -21.00
C MET A 1 -6.49 -7.05 -20.46
N GLU A 2 -6.65 -5.96 -21.22
CA GLU A 2 -6.34 -4.58 -20.76
C GLU A 2 -7.08 -4.12 -19.50
N ARG A 3 -8.39 -4.41 -19.39
CA ARG A 3 -9.20 -4.05 -18.20
C ARG A 3 -8.67 -4.59 -16.86
N SER A 4 -7.84 -5.63 -16.89
CA SER A 4 -7.27 -6.21 -15.67
C SER A 4 -6.17 -5.33 -15.08
N TYR A 5 -5.31 -4.74 -15.91
CA TYR A 5 -4.16 -3.98 -15.43
C TYR A 5 -4.51 -2.56 -14.99
N GLU A 6 -5.52 -1.94 -15.62
CA GLU A 6 -6.07 -0.65 -15.17
C GLU A 6 -6.59 -0.75 -13.73
N ASN A 7 -7.20 -1.87 -13.36
CA ASN A 7 -7.62 -2.15 -12.00
C ASN A 7 -6.42 -2.19 -11.04
N TYR A 8 -5.33 -2.87 -11.40
CA TYR A 8 -4.11 -2.87 -10.59
C TYR A 8 -3.50 -1.47 -10.44
N VAL A 9 -3.52 -0.63 -11.48
CA VAL A 9 -3.07 0.77 -11.39
C VAL A 9 -3.92 1.55 -10.39
N GLN A 10 -5.25 1.41 -10.47
CA GLN A 10 -6.15 2.10 -9.54
C GLN A 10 -5.97 1.59 -8.10
N LYS A 11 -5.77 0.29 -7.91
CA LYS A 11 -5.47 -0.30 -6.59
C LYS A 11 -4.17 0.22 -6.00
N VAL A 12 -3.10 0.35 -6.80
CA VAL A 12 -1.85 0.97 -6.36
C VAL A 12 -2.07 2.41 -5.90
N LYS A 13 -2.85 3.19 -6.66
CA LYS A 13 -3.18 4.57 -6.30
C LYS A 13 -3.94 4.61 -4.96
N ASN A 14 -5.02 3.83 -4.84
CA ASN A 14 -5.84 3.78 -3.63
C ASN A 14 -5.03 3.33 -2.40
N ALA A 15 -4.17 2.32 -2.57
CA ALA A 15 -3.32 1.81 -1.48
C ALA A 15 -2.33 2.88 -0.99
N LYS A 16 -1.73 3.67 -1.90
CA LYS A 16 -0.87 4.81 -1.53
C LYS A 16 -1.62 5.89 -0.76
N GLU A 17 -2.81 6.27 -1.24
CA GLU A 17 -3.67 7.25 -0.54
C GLU A 17 -4.09 6.73 0.85
N THR A 18 -4.36 5.43 0.96
CA THR A 18 -4.74 4.79 2.24
C THR A 18 -3.57 4.76 3.21
N ILE A 19 -2.35 4.48 2.75
CA ILE A 19 -1.13 4.54 3.56
C ILE A 19 -0.94 5.94 4.14
N GLU A 20 -1.11 7.00 3.34
CA GLU A 20 -0.97 8.38 3.81
C GLU A 20 -1.97 8.73 4.94
N VAL A 21 -3.21 8.24 4.83
CA VAL A 21 -4.21 8.40 5.91
C VAL A 21 -3.78 7.65 7.16
N LEU A 22 -3.36 6.39 7.03
CA LEU A 22 -2.92 5.56 8.15
C LEU A 22 -1.65 6.10 8.84
N GLU A 23 -0.74 6.73 8.10
CA GLU A 23 0.45 7.40 8.66
C GLU A 23 0.06 8.57 9.56
N ASN A 24 -0.92 9.37 9.12
CA ASN A 24 -1.46 10.47 9.90
C ASN A 24 -2.16 9.97 11.17
N GLU A 25 -2.99 8.93 11.06
CA GLU A 25 -3.64 8.30 12.23
C GLU A 25 -2.61 7.78 13.23
N LEU A 26 -1.60 7.07 12.74
CA LEU A 26 -0.50 6.53 13.54
C LEU A 26 0.24 7.64 14.30
N TYR A 27 0.52 8.76 13.63
CA TYR A 27 1.13 9.94 14.25
C TYR A 27 0.28 10.48 15.40
N HIS A 28 -1.03 10.64 15.18
CA HIS A 28 -1.95 11.15 16.20
C HIS A 28 -2.06 10.21 17.42
N ILE A 29 -2.18 8.91 17.20
CA ILE A 29 -2.26 7.92 18.28
C ILE A 29 -0.96 7.94 19.11
N ARG A 30 0.20 7.95 18.44
CA ARG A 30 1.51 8.04 19.11
C ARG A 30 1.63 9.31 19.94
N LYS A 31 1.18 10.45 19.42
CA LYS A 31 1.17 11.72 20.16
C LYS A 31 0.29 11.66 21.40
N LYS A 32 -0.90 11.05 21.32
CA LYS A 32 -1.78 10.87 22.49
C LYS A 32 -1.17 9.92 23.53
N LEU A 33 -0.52 8.83 23.08
CA LEU A 33 0.17 7.88 23.96
C LEU A 33 1.37 8.49 24.71
N GLN A 34 2.03 9.50 24.15
CA GLN A 34 3.10 10.21 24.85
C GLN A 34 2.60 10.84 26.17
N SER A 35 1.38 11.35 26.17
CA SER A 35 0.75 11.97 27.34
C SER A 35 0.00 10.98 28.24
N ASN A 36 -0.40 9.82 27.71
CA ASN A 36 -1.11 8.79 28.47
C ASN A 36 -0.67 7.38 28.05
N ARG A 37 0.48 6.95 28.58
CA ARG A 37 1.21 5.75 28.14
C ARG A 37 0.48 4.42 28.41
N SER A 38 -0.44 4.41 29.38
CA SER A 38 -1.17 3.20 29.78
C SER A 38 -2.63 3.22 29.34
N ASN A 39 -2.98 4.08 28.38
CA ASN A 39 -4.31 4.09 27.82
C ASN A 39 -4.50 2.87 26.91
N ASN A 40 -5.21 1.86 27.42
CA ASN A 40 -5.48 0.61 26.70
C ASN A 40 -6.23 0.83 25.39
N GLU A 41 -7.14 1.81 25.31
CA GLU A 41 -7.87 2.11 24.08
C GLU A 41 -6.92 2.60 22.98
N LEU A 42 -6.02 3.53 23.32
CA LEU A 42 -5.01 4.03 22.38
C LEU A 42 -4.01 2.95 21.97
N ILE A 43 -3.70 1.99 22.84
CA ILE A 43 -2.86 0.83 22.50
C ILE A 43 -3.59 -0.08 21.51
N GLN A 44 -4.88 -0.33 21.69
CA GLN A 44 -5.68 -1.11 20.74
C GLN A 44 -5.79 -0.40 19.38
N GLU A 45 -6.07 0.90 19.38
CA GLU A 45 -6.07 1.71 18.15
C GLU A 45 -4.72 1.65 17.42
N LEU A 46 -3.60 1.74 18.16
CA LEU A 46 -2.26 1.61 17.61
C LEU A 46 -2.05 0.26 16.92
N ILE A 47 -2.49 -0.83 17.55
CA ILE A 47 -2.40 -2.18 16.98
C ILE A 47 -3.24 -2.26 15.71
N THR A 48 -4.50 -1.79 15.75
CA THR A 48 -5.39 -1.80 14.59
C THR A 48 -4.82 -1.03 13.40
N VAL A 49 -4.35 0.20 13.61
CA VAL A 49 -3.75 1.01 12.54
C VAL A 49 -2.49 0.35 11.99
N THR A 50 -1.66 -0.26 12.85
CA THR A 50 -0.46 -0.97 12.41
C THR A 50 -0.81 -2.20 11.54
N LEU A 51 -1.81 -2.98 11.94
CA LEU A 51 -2.27 -4.13 11.17
C LEU A 51 -2.85 -3.70 9.81
N ASN A 52 -3.69 -2.67 9.80
CA ASN A 52 -4.24 -2.12 8.56
C ASN A 52 -3.12 -1.64 7.63
N MET A 53 -2.11 -0.95 8.18
CA MET A 53 -0.94 -0.51 7.40
C MET A 53 -0.21 -1.70 6.78
N SER A 54 0.07 -2.75 7.54
CA SER A 54 0.72 -3.95 7.01
C SER A 54 -0.10 -4.62 5.90
N SER A 55 -1.42 -4.71 6.06
CA SER A 55 -2.31 -5.23 5.02
C SER A 55 -2.29 -4.37 3.75
N THR A 56 -2.36 -3.04 3.88
CA THR A 56 -2.34 -2.12 2.73
C THR A 56 -1.00 -2.14 2.01
N VAL A 57 0.12 -2.21 2.73
CA VAL A 57 1.46 -2.35 2.14
C VAL A 57 1.58 -3.67 1.37
N ASN A 58 1.10 -4.78 1.93
CA ASN A 58 1.09 -6.06 1.22
C ASN A 58 0.27 -6.01 -0.08
N GLU A 59 -0.90 -5.35 -0.07
CA GLU A 59 -1.70 -5.16 -1.29
C GLU A 59 -0.97 -4.28 -2.31
N LEU A 60 -0.32 -3.21 -1.86
CA LEU A 60 0.47 -2.33 -2.71
C LEU A 60 1.62 -3.08 -3.39
N GLU A 61 2.41 -3.83 -2.62
CA GLU A 61 3.53 -4.64 -3.11
C GLU A 61 3.06 -5.68 -4.12
N HIS A 62 1.96 -6.37 -3.83
CA HIS A 62 1.36 -7.34 -4.75
C HIS A 62 0.96 -6.67 -6.08
N CYS A 63 0.20 -5.57 -6.01
CA CYS A 63 -0.28 -4.89 -7.20
C CYS A 63 0.86 -4.31 -8.04
N GLN A 64 1.87 -3.73 -7.38
CA GLN A 64 3.06 -3.21 -8.03
C GLN A 64 3.84 -4.33 -8.74
N SER A 65 4.04 -5.48 -8.07
CA SER A 65 4.71 -6.65 -8.67
C SER A 65 4.01 -7.15 -9.94
N VAL A 66 2.67 -7.16 -9.96
CA VAL A 66 1.89 -7.55 -11.15
C VAL A 66 2.11 -6.57 -12.30
N LEU A 67 2.12 -5.27 -12.03
CA LEU A 67 2.35 -4.23 -13.03
C LEU A 67 3.79 -4.28 -13.57
N ASP A 68 4.78 -4.48 -12.71
CA ASP A 68 6.19 -4.57 -13.10
C ASP A 68 6.43 -5.77 -14.02
N LYS A 69 5.84 -6.93 -13.71
CA LYS A 69 5.88 -8.12 -14.59
C LYS A 69 5.30 -7.83 -15.97
N ARG A 70 4.18 -7.10 -16.06
CA ARG A 70 3.57 -6.70 -17.33
C ARG A 70 4.51 -5.76 -18.11
N ASN A 71 5.06 -4.76 -17.46
CA ASN A 71 5.95 -3.79 -18.09
C ASN A 71 7.22 -4.46 -18.65
N ASN A 72 7.79 -5.39 -17.88
CA ASN A 72 8.93 -6.19 -18.33
C ASN A 72 8.60 -7.06 -19.55
N LEU A 73 7.41 -7.65 -19.61
CA LEU A 73 6.97 -8.41 -20.78
C LEU A 73 6.83 -7.52 -22.02
N ILE A 74 6.22 -6.34 -21.87
CA ILE A 74 6.07 -5.37 -22.97
C ILE A 74 7.45 -4.94 -23.49
N HIS A 75 8.40 -4.66 -22.60
CA HIS A 75 9.75 -4.26 -22.97
C HIS A 75 10.45 -5.33 -23.81
N ARG A 76 10.43 -6.60 -23.35
CA ARG A 76 11.03 -7.73 -24.08
C ARG A 76 10.42 -7.95 -25.45
N ILE A 77 9.10 -7.83 -25.58
CA ILE A 77 8.40 -7.94 -26.87
C ILE A 77 8.83 -6.83 -27.83
N ASN A 78 9.04 -5.62 -27.31
CA ASN A 78 9.49 -4.51 -28.14
C ASN A 78 10.94 -4.72 -28.60
N GLU A 79 11.83 -5.20 -27.74
CA GLU A 79 13.21 -5.54 -28.12
C GLU A 79 13.29 -6.65 -29.18
N SER A 80 12.45 -7.68 -29.08
CA SER A 80 12.42 -8.78 -30.05
C SER A 80 11.86 -8.40 -31.42
N LYS A 81 11.20 -7.24 -31.56
CA LYS A 81 10.69 -6.74 -32.86
C LYS A 81 11.74 -6.01 -33.68
N TYR A 82 12.91 -5.73 -33.10
CA TYR A 82 14.03 -5.05 -33.77
C TYR A 82 15.16 -6.01 -34.18
N TYR A 83 14.93 -7.32 -34.09
CA TYR A 83 15.78 -8.40 -34.60
C TYR A 83 14.96 -9.30 -35.54
#